data_AF-A0A927FIU6-F1
#
_entry.id   AF-A0A927FIU6-F1
#
_cell.length_a   1.000
_cell.length_b   1.000
_cell.length_c   1.000
_cell.angle_alpha   90.00
_cell.angle_beta   90.00
_cell.angle_gamma   90.00
#
_symmetry.space_group_name_H-M   'P 1'
#
loop_
_entity.id
_entity.type
_entity.pdbx_description
1 polymer ?
#
loop_
_entity_poly.entity_id
_entity_poly.type
_entity_poly.pdbx_seq_one_letter_code
_entity_poly.pdbx_strand_id
1 'polypeptide(L)' 'MAVIHTTQQTENNYDRFIAELTVLTRKYGVAIQSVGGVYLADERGEFDKLTYNADITSGDLYPNFSGN' A
#
# COMPACT_ATOMS: atom_id res chain seq x y z
N MET A 1 -22.74 -9.20 -0.78
CA MET A 1 -21.79 -10.07 -1.51
C MET A 1 -20.51 -9.28 -1.64
N ALA A 2 -19.38 -9.81 -1.17
CA ALA A 2 -18.08 -9.17 -1.38
C ALA A 2 -17.72 -9.21 -2.86
N VAL A 3 -17.16 -8.11 -3.38
CA VAL A 3 -16.71 -8.01 -4.77
C VAL A 3 -15.26 -8.44 -4.79
N ILE A 4 -15.00 -9.65 -5.29
CA ILE A 4 -13.66 -10.21 -5.43
C ILE A 4 -13.01 -9.59 -6.68
N HIS A 5 -11.78 -9.09 -6.53
CA HIS A 5 -11.01 -8.58 -7.67
C HIS A 5 -10.48 -9.72 -8.54
N THR A 6 -10.51 -9.55 -9.86
CA THR A 6 -9.76 -10.44 -10.77
C THR A 6 -8.26 -10.13 -10.67
N THR A 7 -7.40 -11.09 -10.99
CA THR A 7 -5.93 -10.89 -11.02
C THR A 7 -5.54 -9.64 -11.83
N GLN A 8 -6.18 -9.43 -12.98
CA GLN A 8 -5.92 -8.26 -13.82
C GLN A 8 -6.36 -6.94 -13.19
N GLN A 9 -7.44 -6.95 -12.40
CA GLN A 9 -7.83 -5.75 -11.63
C GLN A 9 -6.82 -5.46 -10.52
N THR A 10 -6.28 -6.48 -9.86
CA THR A 10 -5.24 -6.33 -8.84
C THR A 10 -3.95 -5.75 -9.41
N GLU A 11 -3.49 -6.24 -10.56
CA GLU A 11 -2.32 -5.71 -11.27
C GLU A 11 -2.53 -4.24 -11.70
N ASN A 12 -3.68 -3.91 -12.30
CA ASN A 12 -4.00 -2.53 -12.68
C ASN A 12 -4.06 -1.58 -11.47
N ASN A 13 -4.58 -2.05 -10.33
CA ASN A 13 -4.59 -1.27 -9.09
C ASN A 13 -3.17 -1.05 -8.56
N TYR A 14 -2.31 -2.06 -8.68
CA TYR A 14 -0.90 -1.97 -8.28
C TYR A 14 -0.15 -0.95 -9.15
N ASP A 15 -0.32 -0.97 -10.47
CA ASP A 15 0.31 0.01 -11.37
C ASP A 15 -0.12 1.45 -11.06
N ARG A 16 -1.42 1.67 -10.79
CA ARG A 16 -1.94 2.98 -10.38
C ARG A 16 -1.34 3.42 -9.05
N PHE A 17 -1.22 2.52 -8.07
CA PHE A 17 -0.58 2.81 -6.80
C PHE A 17 0.88 3.24 -6.97
N ILE A 18 1.65 2.56 -7.82
CA ILE A 18 3.05 2.93 -8.12
C ILE A 18 3.13 4.33 -8.74
N ALA A 19 2.22 4.66 -9.67
CA ALA A 19 2.16 5.98 -10.27
C ALA A 19 1.89 7.09 -9.22
N GLU A 20 0.92 6.89 -8.34
CA GLU A 20 0.59 7.85 -7.27
C GLU A 20 1.69 7.95 -6.22
N LEU A 21 2.27 6.82 -5.80
CA LEU A 21 3.40 6.78 -4.87
C LEU A 21 4.62 7.52 -5.44
N THR A 22 4.85 7.44 -6.76
CA THR A 22 5.92 8.20 -7.43
C THR A 22 5.69 9.71 -7.32
N VAL A 23 4.45 10.16 -7.49
CA VAL A 23 4.10 11.59 -7.31
C VAL A 23 4.35 12.02 -5.88
N LEU A 24 3.92 11.23 -4.89
CA LEU A 24 4.15 11.50 -3.46
C LEU A 24 5.64 11.51 -3.11
N THR A 25 6.40 10.55 -3.65
CA THR A 25 7.86 10.44 -3.46
C THR A 25 8.56 11.71 -3.90
N ARG A 26 8.22 12.22 -5.09
CA ARG A 26 8.80 13.47 -5.61
C ARG A 26 8.34 14.70 -4.83
N LYS A 27 7.09 14.72 -4.36
CA LYS A 27 6.53 15.84 -3.60
C LYS A 27 7.20 16.01 -2.24
N TYR A 28 7.44 14.91 -1.53
CA TYR A 28 7.97 14.95 -0.15
C TYR A 28 9.46 14.60 -0.03
N GLY A 29 10.10 14.16 -1.13
CA GLY A 29 11.51 13.77 -1.11
C GLY A 29 11.79 12.48 -0.34
N VAL A 30 10.77 11.63 -0.14
CA VAL A 30 10.86 10.36 0.60
C VAL A 30 10.58 9.22 -0.35
N ALA A 31 11.51 8.29 -0.51
CA ALA A 31 11.34 7.09 -1.32
C ALA A 31 11.16 5.85 -0.43
N ILE A 32 10.23 4.98 -0.78
CA ILE A 32 9.99 3.72 -0.09
C ILE A 32 10.55 2.59 -0.96
N GLN A 33 11.46 1.79 -0.39
CA GLN A 33 11.90 0.54 -0.99
C GLN A 33 11.21 -0.62 -0.26
N SER A 34 10.40 -1.40 -0.97
CA SER A 34 9.82 -2.63 -0.44
C SER A 34 10.59 -3.84 -0.95
N VAL A 35 11.01 -4.72 -0.03
CA VAL A 35 11.63 -6.02 -0.34
C VAL A 35 10.78 -7.10 0.33
N GLY A 36 10.04 -7.87 -0.47
CA GLY A 36 9.29 -9.06 -0.01
C GLY A 36 8.05 -8.82 0.88
N GLY A 37 7.65 -7.57 1.15
CA GLY A 37 6.59 -7.22 2.12
C GLY A 37 5.44 -6.36 1.58
N VAL A 38 5.02 -6.57 0.33
CA VAL A 38 3.86 -5.87 -0.24
C VAL A 38 2.58 -6.67 0.03
N TYR A 39 1.55 -6.01 0.54
CA TYR A 39 0.22 -6.58 0.76
C TYR A 39 -0.74 -6.06 -0.30
N LEU A 40 -1.49 -6.96 -0.93
CA LEU A 40 -2.51 -6.63 -1.92
C LEU A 40 -3.88 -6.92 -1.30
N ALA A 41 -4.83 -6.01 -1.50
CA ALA A 41 -6.21 -6.25 -1.09
C ALA A 41 -6.91 -7.10 -2.14
N ASP A 42 -7.55 -8.18 -1.70
CA ASP A 42 -8.35 -9.06 -2.56
C ASP A 42 -9.80 -8.54 -2.69
N GLU A 43 -10.26 -7.79 -1.67
CA GLU A 43 -11.57 -7.16 -1.62
C GLU A 43 -11.49 -5.64 -1.47
N ARG A 44 -12.44 -4.94 -2.08
CA ARG A 44 -12.55 -3.49 -1.92
C ARG A 44 -12.89 -3.12 -0.49
N GLY A 45 -12.05 -2.31 0.14
CA GLY A 45 -12.26 -1.76 1.48
C GLY A 45 -11.45 -2.46 2.58
N GLU A 46 -10.73 -3.54 2.27
CA GLU A 46 -9.88 -4.25 3.24
C GLU A 46 -8.86 -3.33 3.92
N PHE A 47 -8.38 -2.30 3.21
CA PHE A 47 -7.40 -1.35 3.72
C PHE A 47 -7.98 0.02 4.08
N ASP A 48 -9.30 0.17 4.19
CA ASP A 48 -9.94 1.48 4.45
C ASP A 48 -9.50 2.10 5.79
N LYS A 49 -9.16 1.28 6.79
CA LYS A 49 -8.61 1.71 8.08
C LYS A 49 -7.10 1.55 8.21
N LEU A 50 -6.42 1.12 7.15
CA LEU A 50 -4.99 0.84 7.19
C LEU A 50 -4.19 2.13 7.43
N THR A 51 -3.27 2.06 8.39
CA THR A 51 -2.29 3.12 8.64
C THR A 51 -0.90 2.53 8.55
N TYR A 52 0.14 3.38 8.52
CA TYR A 52 1.53 2.93 8.57
C TYR A 52 2.21 3.46 9.82
N ASN A 53 2.93 2.58 10.51
CA ASN A 53 3.86 2.94 11.57
C ASN A 53 5.26 3.06 10.96
N ALA A 54 5.81 4.28 10.99
CA ALA A 54 7.14 4.57 10.48
C ALA A 54 8.14 4.65 11.63
N ASP A 55 9.19 3.83 11.58
CA ASP A 55 10.38 3.98 12.42
C ASP A 55 11.48 4.65 11.58
N ILE A 56 11.65 5.95 11.75
CA ILE A 56 12.64 6.72 10.99
C ILE A 56 14.09 6.37 11.36
N THR A 57 14.30 5.78 12.53
CA THR A 57 15.63 5.40 13.02
C THR A 57 16.13 4.12 12.35
N SER A 58 15.25 3.15 12.13
CA SER A 58 15.59 1.92 11.37
C SER A 58 15.28 2.02 9.87
N GLY A 59 14.40 2.94 9.47
CA GLY A 59 13.88 3.07 8.11
C GLY A 59 12.70 2.13 7.82
N ASP A 60 12.16 1.45 8.84
CA ASP A 60 11.07 0.51 8.67
C ASP A 60 9.73 1.22 8.50
N LEU A 61 8.91 0.68 7.60
CA LEU A 61 7.54 1.13 7.37
C LEU A 61 6.60 -0.06 7.45
N TYR A 62 5.97 -0.24 8.61
CA TYR A 62 5.08 -1.37 8.86
C TYR A 62 3.62 -1.00 8.63
N PRO A 63 2.86 -1.80 7.86
CA PRO A 63 1.41 -1.64 7.80
C PRO A 63 0.81 -1.98 9.17
N ASN A 64 -0.04 -1.09 9.67
CA ASN A 64 -0.85 -1.33 10.83
C ASN A 64 -2.29 -1.61 10.37
N PHE A 65 -2.63 -2.91 10.39
CA PHE A 65 -3.95 -3.42 10.03
C PHE A 65 -4.97 -3.32 11.17
N SER A 66 -4.72 -2.52 12.22
CA SER A 66 -5.61 -2.41 13.37
C SER A 66 -6.98 -1.86 12.96
N GLY A 67 -7.87 -2.78 12.57
CA GLY A 67 -9.31 -2.59 12.50
C GLY A 67 -9.92 -2.95 13.84
N ASN A 68 -9.93 -2.00 14.76
CA ASN A 68 -11.06 -1.84 15.68
C ASN A 68 -11.37 -0.35 15.79
#